data_AF-A0A328WU29-F1
#
_entry.id   AF-A0A328WU29-F1
#
_cell.length_a   1.000
_cell.length_b   1.000
_cell.length_c   1.000
_cell.angle_alpha   90.00
_cell.angle_beta   90.00
_cell.angle_gamma   90.00
#
_symmetry.space_group_name_H-M   'P 1'
#
loop_
_entity.id
_entity.type
_entity.pdbx_description
1 polymer ?
#
loop_
_entity_poly.entity_id
_entity_poly.type
_entity_poly.pdbx_seq_one_letter_code
_entity_poly.pdbx_strand_id
1 'polypeptide(L)'
;MKPKLKYSSTEYWDFIEKYYPLYYSCDDVSLCDLLSRKLHGYPMSIEDEAYIGGWNYKEELIKIETELFQIALENYFEMVY
;
A
#
# COMPACT_ATOMS: atom_id res chain seq x y z
N MET A 1 23.33 -2.18 -5.32
CA MET A 1 22.44 -3.16 -5.99
C MET A 1 21.13 -3.13 -5.22
N LYS A 2 20.09 -2.46 -5.73
CA LYS A 2 18.79 -2.44 -5.01
C LYS A 2 18.16 -3.83 -5.13
N PRO A 3 17.71 -4.47 -4.04
CA PRO A 3 17.03 -5.75 -4.14
C PRO A 3 15.80 -5.54 -5.03
N LYS A 4 15.71 -6.30 -6.12
CA LYS A 4 14.47 -6.42 -6.88
C LYS A 4 13.53 -7.24 -6.01
N LEU A 5 12.54 -6.59 -5.41
CA LEU A 5 11.37 -7.30 -4.86
C LEU A 5 10.82 -8.15 -6.01
N LYS A 6 10.85 -9.47 -5.81
CA LYS A 6 10.58 -10.49 -6.83
C LYS A 6 9.09 -10.85 -6.84
N TYR A 7 8.24 -9.86 -6.56
CA TYR A 7 6.80 -10.01 -6.47
C TYR A 7 6.16 -9.07 -7.48
N SER A 8 5.20 -9.60 -8.23
CA SER A 8 4.24 -8.76 -8.96
C SER A 8 3.44 -7.92 -7.96
N SER A 9 2.94 -6.76 -8.40
CA SER A 9 2.05 -5.94 -7.56
C SER A 9 0.86 -6.76 -7.04
N THR A 10 0.37 -7.72 -7.84
CA THR A 10 -0.69 -8.66 -7.46
C THR A 10 -0.27 -9.56 -6.30
N GLU A 11 0.90 -10.22 -6.34
CA GLU A 11 1.36 -11.09 -5.25
C GLU A 11 1.58 -10.33 -3.94
N TYR A 12 2.00 -9.06 -4.01
CA TYR A 12 2.11 -8.20 -2.83
C TYR A 12 0.72 -7.95 -2.22
N TRP A 13 -0.23 -7.47 -3.02
CA TRP A 13 -1.57 -7.15 -2.53
C TRP A 13 -2.35 -8.39 -2.08
N ASP A 14 -2.19 -9.54 -2.74
CA ASP A 14 -2.75 -10.83 -2.31
C ASP A 14 -2.22 -11.23 -0.92
N PHE A 15 -0.94 -10.96 -0.63
CA PHE A 15 -0.35 -11.22 0.68
C PHE A 15 -0.92 -10.27 1.75
N ILE A 16 -0.99 -8.97 1.45
CA ILE A 16 -1.57 -7.98 2.36
C ILE A 16 -3.04 -8.30 2.63
N GLU A 17 -3.84 -8.58 1.60
CA GLU A 17 -5.27 -8.93 1.76
C GLU A 17 -5.47 -10.14 2.67
N LYS A 18 -4.61 -11.15 2.52
CA LYS A 18 -4.72 -12.41 3.27
C LYS A 18 -4.32 -12.27 4.74
N TYR A 19 -3.33 -11.43 5.05
CA TYR A 19 -2.71 -11.41 6.38
C TYR A 19 -2.81 -10.08 7.11
N TYR A 20 -3.22 -8.99 6.47
CA TYR A 20 -3.45 -7.71 7.16
C TYR A 20 -4.88 -7.68 7.74
N PRO A 21 -5.04 -7.55 9.06
CA PRO A 21 -6.36 -7.42 9.68
C PRO A 21 -7.08 -6.18 9.16
N LEU A 22 -8.39 -6.28 8.89
CA LEU A 22 -9.20 -5.14 8.46
C LEU A 22 -8.80 -4.54 7.09
N TYR A 23 -8.15 -5.32 6.21
CA TYR A 23 -7.77 -4.88 4.85
C TYR A 23 -8.85 -4.04 4.15
N TYR A 24 -10.10 -4.55 4.12
CA TYR A 24 -11.24 -3.92 3.46
C TYR A 24 -11.81 -2.67 4.17
N SER A 25 -11.32 -2.36 5.37
CA SER A 25 -11.76 -1.22 6.18
C SER A 25 -10.57 -0.38 6.67
N CYS A 26 -9.43 -0.48 5.99
CA CYS A 26 -8.21 0.23 6.32
C CYS A 26 -8.06 1.47 5.41
N ASP A 27 -8.04 2.65 6.01
CA ASP A 27 -7.86 3.91 5.29
C ASP A 27 -6.51 3.97 4.59
N ASP A 28 -5.47 3.35 5.16
CA ASP A 28 -4.13 3.29 4.59
C ASP A 28 -4.08 2.48 3.29
N VAL A 29 -4.86 1.38 3.19
CA VAL A 29 -5.01 0.63 1.93
C VAL A 29 -5.67 1.49 0.85
N SER A 30 -6.69 2.27 1.23
CA SER A 30 -7.36 3.21 0.31
C SER A 30 -6.41 4.34 -0.13
N LEU A 31 -5.58 4.83 0.80
CA LEU A 31 -4.57 5.84 0.53
C LEU A 31 -3.47 5.31 -0.40
N CYS A 32 -3.05 4.05 -0.25
CA CYS A 32 -2.12 3.40 -1.18
C CYS A 32 -2.67 3.36 -2.62
N ASP A 33 -3.95 3.02 -2.81
CA ASP A 33 -4.57 3.07 -4.15
C ASP A 33 -4.56 4.50 -4.72
N LEU A 34 -4.92 5.49 -3.89
CA LEU A 34 -4.92 6.89 -4.31
C LEU A 34 -3.53 7.40 -4.73
N LEU A 35 -2.51 7.14 -3.90
CA LEU A 35 -1.13 7.56 -4.19
C LEU A 35 -0.55 6.82 -5.40
N SER A 36 -0.87 5.54 -5.55
CA SER A 36 -0.48 4.74 -6.72
C SER A 36 -1.13 5.29 -7.99
N ARG A 37 -2.42 5.65 -7.92
CA ARG A 37 -3.13 6.30 -9.03
C ARG A 37 -2.45 7.57 -9.48
N LYS A 38 -2.07 8.44 -8.53
CA LYS A 38 -1.34 9.67 -8.85
C LYS A 38 0.01 9.40 -9.50
N LEU A 39 0.76 8.42 -8.97
CA LEU A 39 2.10 8.06 -9.45
C LEU A 39 2.08 7.51 -10.89
N HIS A 40 1.03 6.79 -11.25
CA HIS A 40 0.83 6.22 -12.58
C HIS A 40 0.06 7.15 -13.55
N GLY A 41 -0.36 8.34 -13.10
CA GLY A 41 -1.07 9.31 -13.93
C GLY A 41 -2.51 8.94 -14.25
N TYR A 42 -3.14 8.11 -13.41
CA TYR A 42 -4.57 7.82 -13.54
C TYR A 42 -5.43 9.04 -13.15
N PRO A 43 -6.62 9.20 -13.75
CA PRO A 43 -7.56 10.27 -13.37
C PRO A 43 -7.96 10.16 -11.90
N MET A 44 -8.06 11.31 -11.22
CA MET A 44 -8.52 11.42 -9.83
C MET A 44 -9.55 12.53 -9.70
N SER A 45 -10.31 12.53 -8.60
CA SER A 45 -11.22 13.62 -8.28
C SER A 45 -10.46 14.89 -7.88
N ILE A 46 -11.12 16.04 -7.95
CA ILE A 46 -10.52 17.32 -7.55
C ILE A 46 -10.26 17.32 -6.04
N GLU A 47 -11.17 16.69 -5.29
CA GLU A 47 -11.09 16.50 -3.85
C GLU A 47 -9.87 15.68 -3.46
N ASP A 48 -9.63 14.56 -4.14
CA ASP A 48 -8.46 13.71 -3.92
C ASP A 48 -7.15 14.43 -4.29
N GLU A 49 -7.14 15.17 -5.40
CA GLU A 49 -5.98 15.97 -5.80
C GLU A 49 -5.64 17.06 -4.79
N ALA A 50 -6.66 17.72 -4.25
CA ALA A 50 -6.48 18.71 -3.19
C ALA A 50 -6.00 18.06 -1.90
N TYR A 51 -6.52 16.87 -1.56
CA TYR A 51 -6.17 16.13 -0.34
C TYR A 51 -4.68 15.77 -0.28
N ILE A 52 -4.13 15.22 -1.37
CA ILE A 52 -2.70 14.86 -1.44
C ILE A 52 -1.82 16.02 -1.94
N GLY A 53 -2.38 17.22 -2.10
CA GLY A 53 -1.69 18.37 -2.67
C GLY A 53 -0.38 18.69 -1.93
N GLY A 54 0.74 18.67 -2.66
CA GLY A 54 2.07 18.99 -2.11
C GLY A 54 2.79 17.85 -1.41
N TRP A 55 2.20 16.65 -1.37
CA TRP A 55 2.85 15.47 -0.78
C TRP A 55 3.93 14.90 -1.68
N ASN A 56 4.93 14.23 -1.08
CA ASN A 56 5.85 13.38 -1.81
C ASN A 56 5.23 11.98 -1.96
N TYR A 57 4.36 11.81 -2.95
CA TYR A 57 3.52 10.60 -3.10
C TYR A 57 4.31 9.28 -3.07
N LYS A 58 5.51 9.28 -3.65
CA LYS A 58 6.35 8.09 -3.70
C LYS A 58 6.90 7.71 -2.33
N GLU A 59 7.30 8.71 -1.54
CA GLU A 59 7.84 8.49 -0.20
C GLU A 59 6.75 8.05 0.76
N GLU A 60 5.59 8.72 0.72
CA GLU A 60 4.42 8.33 1.52
C GLU A 60 3.92 6.93 1.17
N LEU A 61 3.82 6.59 -0.13
CA LEU A 61 3.42 5.25 -0.54
C LEU A 61 4.36 4.17 0.00
N ILE A 62 5.69 4.38 -0.09
CA ILE A 62 6.68 3.43 0.44
C ILE A 62 6.52 3.24 1.95
N LYS A 63 6.27 4.34 2.68
CA LYS A 63 6.10 4.30 4.14
C LYS A 63 4.88 3.46 4.50
N ILE A 64 3.72 3.77 3.91
CA ILE A 64 2.47 3.07 4.19
C ILE A 64 2.58 1.59 3.81
N GLU A 65 3.08 1.28 2.61
CA GLU A 65 3.27 -0.11 2.16
C GLU A 65 4.21 -0.91 3.08
N THR A 66 5.21 -0.26 3.67
CA THR A 66 6.13 -0.91 4.63
C THR A 66 5.41 -1.25 5.92
N GLU A 67 4.59 -0.35 6.45
CA GLU A 67 3.80 -0.57 7.67
C GLU A 67 2.75 -1.67 7.48
N LEU A 68 2.01 -1.63 6.37
CA LEU A 68 1.05 -2.68 5.99
C LEU A 68 1.75 -4.05 5.88
N PHE A 69 2.89 -4.09 5.20
CA PHE A 69 3.65 -5.33 5.03
C PHE A 69 4.17 -5.88 6.35
N GLN A 70 4.66 -5.03 7.25
CA GLN A 70 5.15 -5.48 8.55
C GLN A 70 4.04 -6.13 9.38
N ILE A 71 2.87 -5.50 9.45
CA ILE A 71 1.72 -6.05 10.18
C ILE A 71 1.23 -7.35 9.54
N ALA A 72 1.12 -7.39 8.21
CA ALA A 72 0.75 -8.61 7.50
C ALA A 72 1.76 -9.75 7.74
N LEU A 73 3.06 -9.42 7.80
CA LEU A 73 4.12 -10.38 8.08
C LEU A 73 4.05 -10.92 9.51
N GLU A 74 3.80 -10.06 10.50
CA GLU A 74 3.61 -10.46 11.90
C GLU A 74 2.42 -11.43 12.03
N ASN A 75 1.27 -11.10 11.43
CA ASN A 75 0.09 -11.98 11.42
C ASN A 75 0.35 -13.29 10.66
N TYR A 76 1.09 -13.27 9.56
CA TYR A 76 1.49 -14.48 8.85
C TYR A 76 2.26 -15.43 9.79
N PHE A 77 3.22 -14.92 10.56
CA PHE A 77 3.98 -15.74 11.49
C PHE A 77 3.12 -16.28 12.63
N GLU A 78 2.21 -15.47 13.19
CA GLU A 78 1.28 -15.91 14.23
C GLU A 78 0.28 -16.98 13.76
N MET A 79 -0.10 -16.97 12.48
CA MET A 79 -1.03 -17.96 11.93
C MET A 79 -0.35 -19.27 11.52
N VAL A 80 0.93 -19.22 11.15
CA VAL A 80 1.67 -20.38 10.60
C VAL A 80 2.50 -21.11 11.66
N TYR A 81 2.94 -20.44 12.72
CA TYR A 81 3.82 -20.99 13.76
C TYR A 81 3.21 -20.87 15.16
#